data_AF-A0A288DNU8-F1
#
_entry.id   AF-A0A288DNU8-F1
#
_cell.length_a   1.000
_cell.length_b   1.000
_cell.length_c   1.000
_cell.angle_alpha   90.00
_cell.angle_beta   90.00
_cell.angle_gamma   90.00
#
_symmetry.space_group_name_H-M   'P 1'
#
loop_
_entity.id
_entity.type
_entity.pdbx_description
1 polymer ?
#
loop_
_entity_poly.entity_id
_entity_poly.type
_entity_poly.pdbx_seq_one_letter_code
_entity_poly.pdbx_strand_id
1 'polypeptide(L)'
;VPHHIEHFSKFSPSPLSMKQFLDFGSTNACEKTSFVFLRQELPVRLSNIMKEINLLPKRLLTTPSVQMVQSWYIQSLMEILEFLEKSPDDQSVLEEFVSALVNIRNRHNDVVPTMAQGVIEYKEVFGQDPVTNQNIQYFLDRFYLSRISIRMLINQHTLVFDGATNPVHPNTIGSIDPHCQVTEVVKDAYESARMLCDQYYLSSPDLVLQELNTDNRNQPISIVYVPSHLYHMLFELFKNAMRATIENHDDGSNLPPIQVMVAIGGEDLTIKMSDRGGGVPFRKIENLFSYMYSTAPKPQMDDKHRAPLAGFGYGLP
;
A
#
# COMPACT_ATOMS: atom_id res chain seq x y z
N VAL A 1 3.39 25.70 -12.26
CA VAL A 1 3.56 24.23 -12.04
C VAL A 1 4.93 23.71 -12.51
N PRO A 2 5.36 23.81 -13.80
CA PRO A 2 6.56 23.10 -14.26
C PRO A 2 7.87 23.52 -13.57
N HIS A 3 8.01 24.80 -13.24
CA HIS A 3 9.16 25.32 -12.50
C HIS A 3 9.29 24.72 -11.08
N HIS A 4 8.19 24.56 -10.34
CA HIS A 4 8.23 23.96 -9.00
C HIS A 4 8.61 22.49 -9.06
N ILE A 5 8.08 21.74 -10.04
CA ILE A 5 8.46 20.34 -10.25
C ILE A 5 9.96 20.25 -10.55
N GLU A 6 10.48 21.10 -11.44
CA GLU A 6 11.91 21.17 -11.76
C GLU A 6 12.78 21.51 -10.54
N HIS A 7 12.32 22.41 -9.68
CA HIS A 7 13.03 22.76 -8.45
C HIS A 7 13.05 21.58 -7.47
N PHE A 8 11.89 21.06 -7.09
CA PHE A 8 11.77 20.06 -6.03
C PHE A 8 12.26 18.66 -6.44
N SER A 9 12.22 18.32 -7.74
CA SER A 9 12.76 17.04 -8.23
C SER A 9 14.29 16.93 -8.22
N LYS A 10 15.01 18.04 -7.97
CA LYS A 10 16.47 18.03 -7.81
C LYS A 10 16.90 17.55 -6.43
N PHE A 11 16.01 17.58 -5.44
CA PHE A 11 16.29 17.10 -4.10
C PHE A 11 15.98 15.61 -4.00
N SER A 12 16.78 14.91 -3.21
CA SER A 12 16.54 13.50 -2.89
C SER A 12 15.53 13.38 -1.74
N PRO A 13 14.54 12.48 -1.84
CA PRO A 13 13.66 12.16 -0.72
C PRO A 13 14.44 11.72 0.53
N SER A 14 13.97 12.14 1.70
CA SER A 14 14.59 11.81 2.99
C SER A 14 13.97 10.52 3.55
N PRO A 15 14.68 9.37 3.57
CA PRO A 15 14.14 8.16 4.18
C PRO A 15 14.08 8.30 5.70
N LEU A 16 12.99 7.82 6.30
CA LEU A 16 12.80 7.78 7.75
C LEU A 16 12.67 6.33 8.20
N SER A 17 13.41 5.97 9.24
CA SER A 17 13.29 4.68 9.91
C SER A 17 12.05 4.61 10.80
N MET A 18 11.58 3.40 11.09
CA MET A 18 10.49 3.17 12.04
C MET A 18 10.80 3.76 13.42
N LYS A 19 12.07 3.65 13.85
CA LYS A 19 12.54 4.24 15.11
C LYS A 19 12.39 5.76 15.13
N GLN A 20 12.73 6.46 14.05
CA GLN A 20 12.56 7.91 13.98
C GLN A 20 11.09 8.34 14.07
N PHE A 21 10.17 7.60 13.43
CA PHE A 21 8.73 7.87 13.59
C PHE A 21 8.26 7.68 15.04
N LEU A 22 8.64 6.57 15.68
CA LEU A 22 8.28 6.30 17.07
C LEU A 22 8.85 7.34 18.03
N ASP A 23 10.16 7.61 17.94
CA ASP A 23 10.85 8.53 18.84
C ASP A 23 10.22 9.94 18.72
N PHE A 24 9.87 10.37 17.50
CA PHE A 24 9.15 11.61 17.25
C PHE A 24 7.76 11.63 17.88
N GLY A 25 6.93 10.62 17.60
CA GLY A 25 5.53 10.62 18.04
C GLY A 25 5.31 10.29 19.53
N SER A 26 6.27 9.66 20.21
CA SER A 26 6.12 9.27 21.62
C SER A 26 6.54 10.34 22.62
N THR A 27 7.67 10.99 22.37
CA THR A 27 8.34 11.84 23.38
C THR A 27 8.45 13.30 22.97
N ASN A 28 8.45 13.57 21.65
CA ASN A 28 8.75 14.88 21.09
C ASN A 28 7.71 15.31 20.05
N ALA A 29 6.45 14.89 20.21
CA ALA A 29 5.39 15.18 19.25
C ALA A 29 5.16 16.70 19.17
N CYS A 30 5.82 17.32 18.20
CA CYS A 30 5.80 18.76 17.96
C CYS A 30 5.24 19.01 16.56
N GLU A 31 3.99 19.46 16.51
CA GLU A 31 3.27 19.71 15.26
C GLU A 31 4.05 20.65 14.34
N LYS A 32 4.64 21.72 14.90
CA LYS A 32 5.49 22.68 14.18
C LYS A 32 6.66 22.02 13.46
N THR A 33 7.36 21.11 14.13
CA THR A 33 8.49 20.37 13.54
C THR A 33 8.01 19.46 12.42
N SER A 34 6.89 18.76 12.62
CA SER A 34 6.28 17.90 11.59
C SER A 34 5.84 18.72 10.37
N PHE A 35 5.17 19.85 10.59
CA PHE A 35 4.75 20.79 9.55
C PHE A 35 5.94 21.30 8.73
N VAL A 36 6.99 21.79 9.38
CA VAL A 36 8.19 22.31 8.70
C VAL A 36 8.88 21.23 7.86
N PHE A 37 8.92 19.99 8.35
CA PHE A 37 9.45 18.86 7.60
C PHE A 37 8.55 18.53 6.39
N LEU A 38 7.25 18.33 6.60
CA LEU A 38 6.34 17.83 5.56
C LEU A 38 6.08 18.84 4.44
N ARG A 39 6.00 20.14 4.76
CA ARG A 39 5.83 21.18 3.72
C ARG A 39 7.01 21.25 2.74
N GLN A 40 8.16 20.67 3.09
CA GLN A 40 9.33 20.55 2.20
C GLN A 40 9.43 19.14 1.61
N GLU A 41 9.29 18.09 2.42
CA GLU A 41 9.48 16.71 2.00
C GLU A 41 8.37 16.22 1.04
N LEU A 42 7.10 16.62 1.24
CA LEU A 42 6.02 16.19 0.35
C LEU A 42 6.16 16.75 -1.07
N PRO A 43 6.46 18.06 -1.29
CA PRO A 43 6.80 18.57 -2.61
C PRO A 43 7.97 17.85 -3.28
N VAL A 44 9.01 17.48 -2.52
CA VAL A 44 10.14 16.69 -3.04
C VAL A 44 9.67 15.35 -3.57
N ARG A 45 8.93 14.56 -2.78
CA ARG A 45 8.44 13.24 -3.18
C ARG A 45 7.48 13.30 -4.36
N LEU A 46 6.52 14.22 -4.31
CA LEU A 46 5.56 14.45 -5.40
C LEU A 46 6.29 14.83 -6.69
N SER A 47 7.23 15.77 -6.63
CA SER A 47 7.92 16.25 -7.83
C SER A 47 8.84 15.20 -8.44
N ASN A 48 9.54 14.40 -7.60
CA ASN A 48 10.36 13.28 -8.07
C ASN A 48 9.51 12.27 -8.85
N ILE A 49 8.38 11.82 -8.27
CA ILE A 49 7.57 10.82 -8.98
C ILE A 49 6.85 11.42 -10.19
N MET A 50 6.43 12.69 -10.15
CA MET A 50 5.86 13.37 -11.32
C MET A 50 6.85 13.49 -12.48
N LYS A 51 8.15 13.65 -12.21
CA LYS A 51 9.19 13.59 -13.25
C LYS A 51 9.25 12.21 -13.89
N GLU A 52 9.19 11.15 -13.10
CA GLU A 52 9.17 9.78 -13.63
C GLU A 52 7.91 9.49 -14.44
N ILE A 53 6.73 9.97 -14.00
CA ILE A 53 5.50 9.87 -14.80
C ILE A 53 5.72 10.48 -16.19
N ASN A 54 6.34 11.66 -16.27
CA ASN A 54 6.59 12.34 -17.55
C ASN A 54 7.61 11.63 -18.46
N LEU A 55 8.33 10.62 -17.95
CA LEU A 55 9.25 9.78 -18.73
C LEU A 55 8.56 8.52 -19.29
N LEU A 56 7.30 8.27 -18.93
CA LEU A 56 6.52 7.18 -19.50
C LEU A 56 6.35 7.33 -21.03
N PRO A 57 6.08 6.23 -21.74
CA PRO A 57 5.78 6.29 -23.16
C PRO A 57 4.67 7.30 -23.44
N LYS A 58 4.85 8.17 -24.45
CA LYS A 58 3.87 9.21 -24.82
C LYS A 58 2.46 8.66 -25.01
N ARG A 59 2.35 7.46 -25.56
CA ARG A 59 1.07 6.74 -25.77
C ARG A 59 0.37 6.37 -24.46
N LEU A 60 1.12 6.02 -23.41
CA LEU A 60 0.57 5.76 -22.09
C LEU A 60 0.17 7.09 -21.42
N LEU A 61 0.98 8.14 -21.57
CA LEU A 61 0.66 9.48 -21.07
C LEU A 61 -0.61 10.10 -21.67
N THR A 62 -1.03 9.65 -22.86
CA THR A 62 -2.28 10.11 -23.50
C THR A 62 -3.52 9.37 -23.02
N THR A 63 -3.38 8.33 -22.19
CA THR A 63 -4.52 7.59 -21.65
C THR A 63 -5.28 8.46 -20.64
N PRO A 64 -6.63 8.55 -20.70
CA PRO A 64 -7.41 9.40 -19.80
C PRO A 64 -7.13 9.14 -18.32
N SER A 65 -6.93 7.87 -17.97
CA SER A 65 -6.67 7.46 -16.59
C SER A 65 -5.31 7.96 -16.07
N VAL A 66 -4.24 7.90 -16.88
CA VAL A 66 -2.93 8.45 -16.48
C VAL A 66 -2.97 9.97 -16.35
N GLN A 67 -3.68 10.65 -17.27
CA GLN A 67 -3.86 12.11 -17.19
C GLN A 67 -4.63 12.53 -15.93
N MET A 68 -5.64 11.74 -15.53
CA MET A 68 -6.37 11.96 -14.29
C MET A 68 -5.43 11.87 -13.08
N VAL A 69 -4.60 10.83 -13.00
CA VAL A 69 -3.60 10.70 -11.93
C VAL A 69 -2.62 11.87 -11.94
N GLN A 70 -2.10 12.27 -13.10
CA GLN A 70 -1.24 13.45 -13.21
C GLN A 70 -1.90 14.71 -12.66
N SER A 71 -3.18 14.94 -12.98
CA SER A 71 -3.94 16.09 -12.47
C SER A 71 -4.03 16.09 -10.94
N TRP A 72 -4.23 14.93 -10.31
CA TRP A 72 -4.29 14.81 -8.86
C TRP A 72 -2.96 15.13 -8.18
N TYR A 73 -1.85 14.67 -8.74
CA TYR A 73 -0.50 14.98 -8.24
C TYR A 73 -0.17 16.47 -8.40
N ILE A 74 -0.52 17.08 -9.54
CA ILE A 74 -0.36 18.53 -9.76
C ILE A 74 -1.15 19.32 -8.72
N GLN A 75 -2.43 19.00 -8.54
CA GLN A 75 -3.29 19.69 -7.58
C GLN A 75 -2.73 19.59 -6.16
N SER A 76 -2.31 18.38 -5.76
CA SER A 76 -1.78 18.14 -4.41
C SER A 76 -0.46 18.87 -4.17
N LEU A 77 0.41 18.93 -5.19
CA LEU A 77 1.63 19.73 -5.12
C LEU A 77 1.29 21.20 -4.92
N MET A 78 0.39 21.77 -5.74
CA MET A 78 0.02 23.17 -5.65
C MET A 78 -0.56 23.53 -4.28
N GLU A 79 -1.43 22.69 -3.72
CA GLU A 79 -2.00 22.90 -2.38
C GLU A 79 -0.93 22.90 -1.28
N ILE A 80 0.06 22.00 -1.33
CA ILE A 80 1.14 22.01 -0.33
C ILE A 80 2.07 23.23 -0.48
N LEU A 81 2.29 23.68 -1.72
CA LEU A 81 3.15 24.84 -1.98
C LEU A 81 2.63 26.13 -1.34
N GLU A 82 1.33 26.25 -1.09
CA GLU A 82 0.72 27.38 -0.38
C GLU A 82 1.23 27.52 1.08
N PHE A 83 1.81 26.45 1.64
CA PHE A 83 2.30 26.42 3.03
C PHE A 83 3.81 26.67 3.15
N LEU A 84 4.57 26.79 2.04
CA LEU A 84 6.03 26.90 2.06
C LEU A 84 6.53 28.09 2.89
N GLU A 85 5.87 29.24 2.74
CA GLU A 85 6.27 30.50 3.38
C GLU A 85 5.42 30.84 4.62
N LYS A 86 4.39 30.03 4.93
CA LYS A 86 3.53 30.28 6.10
C LYS A 86 4.30 30.06 7.41
N SER A 87 3.94 30.80 8.46
CA SER A 87 4.62 30.68 9.76
C SER A 87 4.20 29.40 10.48
N PRO A 88 5.13 28.61 11.04
CA PRO A 88 4.80 27.47 11.91
C PRO A 88 4.27 27.90 13.28
N ASP A 89 4.34 29.18 13.63
CA ASP A 89 3.85 29.71 14.90
C ASP A 89 2.36 30.10 14.87
N ASP A 90 1.74 30.08 13.70
CA ASP A 90 0.32 30.36 13.53
C ASP A 90 -0.49 29.05 13.61
N GLN A 91 -1.31 28.93 14.66
CA GLN A 91 -2.13 27.74 14.87
C GLN A 91 -3.15 27.51 13.74
N SER A 92 -3.70 28.57 13.15
CA SER A 92 -4.66 28.45 12.05
C SER A 92 -4.03 27.82 10.82
N VAL A 93 -2.74 28.13 10.56
CA VAL A 93 -1.96 27.53 9.48
C VAL A 93 -1.77 26.02 9.69
N LEU A 94 -1.53 25.59 10.93
CA LEU A 94 -1.35 24.18 11.26
C LEU A 94 -2.66 23.40 11.05
N GLU A 95 -3.79 23.94 11.51
CA GLU A 95 -5.12 23.35 11.31
C GLU A 95 -5.52 23.28 9.82
N GLU A 96 -5.24 24.35 9.06
CA GLU A 96 -5.41 24.37 7.60
C GLU A 96 -4.54 23.32 6.91
N PHE A 97 -3.31 23.11 7.39
CA PHE A 97 -2.39 22.13 6.84
C PHE A 97 -2.87 20.70 7.06
N VAL A 98 -3.32 20.35 8.27
CA VAL A 98 -3.95 19.05 8.55
C VAL A 98 -5.13 18.81 7.62
N SER A 99 -6.01 19.81 7.45
CA SER A 99 -7.15 19.75 6.54
C SER A 99 -6.74 19.52 5.08
N ALA A 100 -5.70 20.22 4.62
CA ALA A 100 -5.14 20.04 3.27
C ALA A 100 -4.58 18.61 3.09
N LEU A 101 -3.86 18.07 4.07
CA LEU A 101 -3.32 16.71 4.02
C LEU A 101 -4.44 15.65 3.97
N VAL A 102 -5.53 15.83 4.72
CA VAL A 102 -6.72 14.96 4.66
C VAL A 102 -7.35 15.00 3.26
N ASN A 103 -7.48 16.18 2.67
CA ASN A 103 -8.01 16.33 1.31
C ASN A 103 -7.12 15.65 0.26
N ILE A 104 -5.79 15.79 0.37
CA ILE A 104 -4.83 15.13 -0.51
C ILE A 104 -4.92 13.61 -0.36
N ARG A 105 -4.98 13.09 0.87
CA ARG A 105 -5.16 11.65 1.13
C ARG A 105 -6.42 11.13 0.44
N ASN A 106 -7.54 11.82 0.61
CA ASN A 106 -8.83 11.41 0.06
C ASN A 106 -8.84 11.45 -1.48
N ARG A 107 -8.26 12.48 -2.09
CA ARG A 107 -8.09 12.60 -3.55
C ARG A 107 -7.27 11.45 -4.14
N HIS A 108 -6.29 10.96 -3.39
CA HIS A 108 -5.37 9.91 -3.85
C HIS A 108 -5.87 8.48 -3.58
N ASN A 109 -7.08 8.29 -3.04
CA ASN A 109 -7.61 6.96 -2.70
C ASN A 109 -7.65 6.03 -3.92
N ASP A 110 -8.11 6.52 -5.07
CA ASP A 110 -8.31 5.71 -6.28
C ASP A 110 -7.09 5.68 -7.22
N VAL A 111 -5.93 6.19 -6.80
CA VAL A 111 -4.72 6.20 -7.66
C VAL A 111 -4.29 4.83 -8.15
N VAL A 112 -4.39 3.78 -7.31
CA VAL A 112 -4.00 2.41 -7.70
C VAL A 112 -4.91 1.88 -8.81
N PRO A 113 -6.25 1.79 -8.62
CA PRO A 113 -7.13 1.29 -9.67
C PRO A 113 -7.14 2.19 -10.92
N THR A 114 -7.04 3.52 -10.78
CA THR A 114 -6.97 4.42 -11.94
C THR A 114 -5.68 4.24 -12.73
N MET A 115 -4.52 4.12 -12.07
CA MET A 115 -3.26 3.87 -12.79
C MET A 115 -3.28 2.49 -13.49
N ALA A 116 -3.83 1.46 -12.83
CA ALA A 116 -4.01 0.15 -13.44
C ALA A 116 -4.91 0.21 -14.69
N GLN A 117 -6.00 0.99 -14.62
CA GLN A 117 -6.89 1.23 -15.75
C GLN A 117 -6.16 1.92 -16.92
N GLY A 118 -5.27 2.88 -16.65
CA GLY A 118 -4.45 3.52 -17.69
C GLY A 118 -3.49 2.54 -18.41
N VAL A 119 -2.91 1.59 -17.67
CA VAL A 119 -2.08 0.52 -18.27
C VAL A 119 -2.92 -0.43 -19.12
N ILE A 120 -4.17 -0.71 -18.70
CA ILE A 120 -5.12 -1.52 -19.47
C ILE A 120 -5.52 -0.79 -20.76
N GLU A 121 -5.90 0.48 -20.67
CA GLU A 121 -6.22 1.35 -21.82
C GLU A 121 -5.07 1.34 -22.85
N TYR A 122 -3.84 1.47 -22.37
CA TYR A 122 -2.64 1.40 -23.22
C TYR A 122 -2.49 0.03 -23.90
N LYS A 123 -2.61 -1.06 -23.14
CA LYS A 123 -2.44 -2.43 -23.64
C LYS A 123 -3.49 -2.80 -24.69
N GLU A 124 -4.73 -2.36 -24.52
CA GLU A 124 -5.83 -2.63 -25.46
C GLU A 124 -5.62 -1.96 -26.81
N VAL A 125 -5.13 -0.71 -26.80
CA VAL A 125 -4.99 0.09 -28.03
C VAL A 125 -3.68 -0.22 -28.76
N PHE A 126 -2.59 -0.44 -28.02
CA PHE A 126 -1.24 -0.48 -28.60
C PHE A 126 -0.58 -1.86 -28.53
N GLY A 127 -1.20 -2.84 -27.88
CA GLY A 127 -0.67 -4.18 -27.72
C GLY A 127 0.43 -4.28 -26.65
N GLN A 128 1.22 -5.35 -26.71
CA GLN A 128 2.33 -5.60 -25.79
C GLN A 128 3.67 -5.47 -26.50
N ASP A 129 4.58 -4.72 -25.87
CA ASP A 129 5.98 -4.60 -26.30
C ASP A 129 6.89 -4.93 -25.10
N PRO A 130 7.77 -5.95 -25.18
CA PRO A 130 8.57 -6.39 -24.04
C PRO A 130 9.42 -5.29 -23.39
N VAL A 131 10.03 -4.41 -24.20
CA VAL A 131 10.88 -3.31 -23.71
C VAL A 131 10.03 -2.29 -22.95
N THR A 132 8.91 -1.90 -23.53
CA THR A 132 7.96 -0.98 -22.89
C THR A 132 7.38 -1.58 -21.61
N ASN A 133 7.07 -2.88 -21.59
CA ASN A 133 6.56 -3.55 -20.40
C ASN A 133 7.57 -3.51 -19.24
N GLN A 134 8.86 -3.71 -19.51
CA GLN A 134 9.91 -3.59 -18.50
C GLN A 134 10.01 -2.16 -17.95
N ASN A 135 9.93 -1.14 -18.81
CA ASN A 135 9.95 0.26 -18.38
C ASN A 135 8.72 0.62 -17.54
N ILE A 136 7.54 0.12 -17.92
CA ILE A 136 6.30 0.31 -17.15
C ILE A 136 6.41 -0.40 -15.80
N GLN A 137 6.92 -1.63 -15.76
CA GLN A 137 7.15 -2.38 -14.51
C GLN A 137 8.03 -1.58 -13.54
N TYR A 138 9.21 -1.16 -14.00
CA TYR A 138 10.15 -0.37 -13.22
C TYR A 138 9.51 0.92 -12.68
N PHE A 139 8.75 1.61 -13.53
CA PHE A 139 8.03 2.81 -13.12
C PHE A 139 6.98 2.52 -12.04
N LEU A 140 6.15 1.48 -12.23
CA LEU A 140 5.04 1.18 -11.32
C LEU A 140 5.53 0.78 -9.92
N ASP A 141 6.61 0.00 -9.83
CA ASP A 141 7.23 -0.34 -8.55
C ASP A 141 7.64 0.93 -7.77
N ARG A 142 8.29 1.88 -8.46
CA ARG A 142 8.71 3.15 -7.86
C ARG A 142 7.54 4.07 -7.55
N PHE A 143 6.54 4.09 -8.43
CA PHE A 143 5.33 4.90 -8.29
C PHE A 143 4.52 4.47 -7.06
N TYR A 144 4.27 3.17 -6.91
CA TYR A 144 3.51 2.67 -5.77
C TYR A 144 4.29 2.76 -4.46
N LEU A 145 5.60 2.51 -4.47
CA LEU A 145 6.43 2.71 -3.28
C LEU A 145 6.47 4.20 -2.86
N SER A 146 6.61 5.12 -3.83
CA SER A 146 6.54 6.57 -3.56
C SER A 146 5.19 6.94 -2.94
N ARG A 147 4.08 6.44 -3.49
CA ARG A 147 2.74 6.67 -2.96
C ARG A 147 2.56 6.12 -1.54
N ILE A 148 3.02 4.89 -1.26
CA ILE A 148 3.00 4.30 0.09
C ILE A 148 3.74 5.23 1.06
N SER A 149 4.90 5.73 0.65
CA SER A 149 5.72 6.62 1.47
C SER A 149 5.04 7.98 1.75
N ILE A 150 4.37 8.57 0.76
CA ILE A 150 3.60 9.82 0.89
C ILE A 150 2.41 9.60 1.83
N ARG A 151 1.66 8.51 1.64
CA ARG A 151 0.54 8.13 2.50
C ARG A 151 0.98 7.86 3.93
N MET A 152 2.15 7.25 4.14
CA MET A 152 2.74 7.05 5.47
C MET A 152 2.98 8.38 6.17
N LEU A 153 3.63 9.35 5.51
CA LEU A 153 3.89 10.67 6.07
C LEU A 153 2.60 11.43 6.41
N ILE A 154 1.64 11.45 5.49
CA ILE A 154 0.35 12.11 5.69
C ILE A 154 -0.41 11.47 6.86
N ASN A 155 -0.52 10.14 6.87
CA ASN A 155 -1.24 9.44 7.92
C ASN A 155 -0.62 9.69 9.29
N GLN A 156 0.72 9.67 9.39
CA GLN A 156 1.41 9.96 10.64
C GLN A 156 1.07 11.35 11.17
N HIS A 157 1.15 12.39 10.34
CA HIS A 157 0.80 13.75 10.76
C HIS A 157 -0.66 13.86 11.18
N THR A 158 -1.59 13.38 10.34
CA THR A 158 -3.02 13.48 10.65
C THR A 158 -3.39 12.69 11.90
N LEU A 159 -2.89 11.46 12.07
CA LEU A 159 -3.28 10.63 13.22
C LEU A 159 -2.67 11.12 14.54
N VAL A 160 -1.56 11.85 14.50
CA VAL A 160 -0.93 12.41 15.71
C VAL A 160 -1.52 13.78 16.07
N PHE A 161 -1.89 14.61 15.09
CA PHE A 161 -2.24 16.02 15.31
C PHE A 161 -3.69 16.44 14.99
N ASP A 162 -4.52 15.59 14.37
CA ASP A 162 -5.94 15.92 14.03
C ASP A 162 -6.89 15.94 15.26
N GLY A 163 -6.36 15.98 16.48
CA GLY A 163 -7.14 16.08 17.73
C GLY A 163 -8.02 14.88 18.10
N ALA A 164 -8.22 13.94 17.17
CA ALA A 164 -8.93 12.69 17.41
C ALA A 164 -7.94 11.62 17.89
N THR A 165 -7.97 11.30 19.19
CA THR A 165 -7.40 10.02 19.64
C THR A 165 -8.05 8.91 18.84
N ASN A 166 -7.28 8.13 18.07
CA ASN A 166 -7.83 7.03 17.28
C ASN A 166 -8.56 6.07 18.23
N PRO A 167 -9.91 6.07 18.27
CA PRO A 167 -10.64 5.32 19.28
C PRO A 167 -10.55 3.82 19.04
N VAL A 168 -10.15 3.41 17.83
CA VAL A 168 -9.98 2.01 17.43
C VAL A 168 -8.65 1.45 17.94
N HIS A 169 -7.60 2.26 18.02
CA HIS A 169 -6.26 1.83 18.45
C HIS A 169 -5.61 2.88 19.35
N PRO A 170 -5.97 2.93 20.65
CA PRO A 170 -5.47 3.96 21.57
C PRO A 170 -3.96 3.84 21.87
N ASN A 171 -3.36 2.68 21.59
CA ASN A 171 -1.94 2.41 21.88
C ASN A 171 -1.01 2.64 20.69
N THR A 172 -1.51 3.09 19.53
CA THR A 172 -0.69 3.35 18.36
C THR A 172 -0.14 4.78 18.36
N ILE A 173 1.08 4.94 17.86
CA ILE A 173 1.68 6.24 17.57
C ILE A 173 1.47 6.53 16.08
N GLY A 174 0.50 7.39 15.80
CA GLY A 174 -0.02 7.56 14.45
C GLY A 174 -0.58 6.24 13.92
N SER A 175 0.02 5.70 12.85
CA SER A 175 -0.31 4.39 12.28
C SER A 175 0.61 3.25 12.73
N ILE A 176 1.57 3.49 13.63
CA ILE A 176 2.55 2.50 14.07
C ILE A 176 2.11 1.92 15.40
N ASP A 177 2.09 0.60 15.48
CA ASP A 177 1.92 -0.13 16.73
C ASP A 177 3.31 -0.54 17.25
N PRO A 178 3.75 -0.01 18.41
CA PRO A 178 5.01 -0.40 19.03
C PRO A 178 5.02 -1.85 19.53
N HIS A 179 3.84 -2.46 19.67
CA HIS A 179 3.66 -3.82 20.18
C HIS A 179 2.74 -4.66 19.26
N CYS A 180 2.89 -4.49 17.94
CA CYS A 180 2.10 -5.19 16.93
C CYS A 180 2.20 -6.71 17.11
N GLN A 181 1.08 -7.34 17.51
CA GLN A 181 0.99 -8.79 17.66
C GLN A 181 0.77 -9.45 16.30
N VAL A 182 1.81 -10.06 15.75
CA VAL A 182 1.83 -10.55 14.36
C VAL A 182 0.74 -11.60 14.12
N THR A 183 0.55 -12.51 15.07
CA THR A 183 -0.43 -13.60 14.98
C THR A 183 -1.88 -13.11 14.96
N GLU A 184 -2.19 -11.99 15.62
CA GLU A 184 -3.52 -11.38 15.57
C GLU A 184 -3.78 -10.75 14.20
N VAL A 185 -2.80 -10.04 13.63
CA VAL A 185 -2.94 -9.48 12.26
C VAL A 185 -3.12 -10.58 11.21
N VAL A 186 -2.47 -11.74 11.39
CA VAL A 186 -2.68 -12.93 10.54
C VAL A 186 -4.12 -13.43 10.63
N LYS A 187 -4.68 -13.53 11.83
CA LYS A 187 -6.07 -13.98 12.03
C LYS A 187 -7.06 -12.99 11.42
N ASP A 188 -6.87 -11.69 11.64
CA ASP A 188 -7.75 -10.66 11.09
C ASP A 188 -7.78 -10.67 9.55
N ALA A 189 -6.59 -10.78 8.94
CA ALA A 189 -6.46 -10.88 7.49
C ALA A 189 -7.08 -12.18 6.94
N TYR A 190 -6.89 -13.30 7.64
CA TYR A 190 -7.49 -14.58 7.28
C TYR A 190 -9.02 -14.51 7.33
N GLU A 191 -9.61 -14.04 8.44
CA GLU A 191 -11.07 -13.97 8.59
C GLU A 191 -11.71 -13.07 7.54
N SER A 192 -11.05 -11.95 7.21
CA SER A 192 -11.53 -11.05 6.16
C SER A 192 -11.47 -11.67 4.76
N ALA A 193 -10.39 -12.40 4.45
CA ALA A 193 -10.29 -13.15 3.20
C ALA A 193 -11.29 -14.32 3.16
N ARG A 194 -11.50 -14.99 4.30
CA ARG A 194 -12.44 -16.10 4.49
C ARG A 194 -13.86 -15.64 4.20
N MET A 195 -14.30 -14.52 4.77
CA MET A 195 -15.63 -13.96 4.51
C MET A 195 -15.88 -13.69 3.02
N LEU A 196 -14.89 -13.16 2.30
CA LEU A 196 -14.99 -12.93 0.86
C LEU A 196 -14.99 -14.24 0.06
N CYS A 197 -14.19 -15.20 0.50
CA CYS A 197 -14.10 -16.53 -0.09
C CYS A 197 -15.42 -17.29 0.05
N ASP A 198 -16.00 -17.32 1.26
CA ASP A 198 -17.30 -17.93 1.56
C ASP A 198 -18.43 -17.23 0.77
N GLN A 199 -18.37 -15.91 0.61
CA GLN A 199 -19.36 -15.19 -0.20
C GLN A 199 -19.32 -15.60 -1.68
N TYR A 200 -18.14 -15.94 -2.22
CA TYR A 200 -17.95 -16.26 -3.63
C TYR A 200 -18.08 -17.75 -3.95
N TYR A 201 -17.53 -18.62 -3.10
CA TYR A 201 -17.45 -20.07 -3.30
C TYR A 201 -18.31 -20.89 -2.34
N LEU A 202 -19.00 -20.26 -1.36
CA LEU A 202 -19.80 -20.92 -0.33
C LEU A 202 -19.01 -21.86 0.60
N SER A 203 -17.67 -21.80 0.54
CA SER A 203 -16.74 -22.59 1.34
C SER A 203 -15.37 -21.91 1.35
N SER A 204 -14.55 -22.23 2.35
CA SER A 204 -13.19 -21.70 2.53
C SER A 204 -12.30 -22.72 3.26
N PRO A 205 -10.99 -22.75 2.98
CA PRO A 205 -10.05 -23.59 3.72
C PRO A 205 -9.80 -23.04 5.13
N ASP A 206 -9.63 -23.95 6.11
CA ASP A 206 -9.28 -23.60 7.49
C ASP A 206 -7.85 -23.02 7.60
N LEU A 207 -7.57 -22.28 8.68
CA LEU A 207 -6.24 -21.79 9.04
C LEU A 207 -5.56 -22.70 10.08
N VAL A 208 -4.33 -23.10 9.80
CA VAL A 208 -3.42 -23.70 10.80
C VAL A 208 -2.26 -22.74 11.02
N LEU A 209 -2.22 -22.13 12.21
CA LEU A 209 -1.20 -21.14 12.59
C LEU A 209 -0.19 -21.75 13.57
N GLN A 210 1.09 -21.64 13.23
CA GLN A 210 2.22 -22.02 14.07
C GLN A 210 3.10 -20.79 14.34
N GLU A 211 3.55 -20.67 15.58
CA GLU A 211 4.45 -19.60 16.03
C GLU A 211 5.77 -20.18 16.53
N LEU A 212 6.89 -19.56 16.14
CA LEU A 212 8.24 -19.95 16.52
C LEU A 212 9.03 -18.72 16.96
N ASN A 213 9.01 -18.47 18.27
CA ASN A 213 9.79 -17.38 18.86
C ASN A 213 11.13 -17.93 19.36
N THR A 214 12.22 -17.69 18.59
CA THR A 214 13.55 -18.17 19.03
C THR A 214 14.09 -17.39 20.20
N ASP A 215 13.67 -16.13 20.34
CA ASP A 215 14.15 -15.24 21.39
C ASP A 215 13.48 -15.56 22.72
N ASN A 216 12.16 -15.84 22.71
CA ASN A 216 11.38 -16.20 23.89
C ASN A 216 10.25 -17.19 23.55
N ARG A 217 10.50 -18.50 23.67
CA ARG A 217 9.59 -19.59 23.26
C ARG A 217 8.15 -19.54 23.83
N ASN A 218 7.94 -18.85 24.95
CA ASN A 218 6.65 -18.79 25.64
C ASN A 218 5.95 -17.43 25.50
N GLN A 219 6.49 -16.51 24.68
CA GLN A 219 5.89 -15.20 24.46
C GLN A 219 5.41 -15.07 23.01
N PRO A 220 4.24 -14.42 22.80
CA PRO A 220 3.80 -14.02 21.48
C PRO A 220 4.85 -13.16 20.76
N ILE A 221 4.93 -13.30 19.45
CA ILE A 221 5.79 -12.50 18.59
C ILE A 221 5.16 -11.13 18.40
N SER A 222 5.80 -10.13 19.01
CA SER A 222 5.43 -8.73 18.94
C SER A 222 6.56 -7.93 18.29
N ILE A 223 6.21 -7.04 17.36
CA ILE A 223 7.15 -6.20 16.62
C ILE A 223 6.69 -4.73 16.62
N VAL A 224 7.61 -3.82 16.31
CA VAL A 224 7.24 -2.46 15.93
C VAL A 224 6.90 -2.45 14.44
N TYR A 225 5.64 -2.22 14.09
CA TYR A 225 5.24 -2.17 12.68
C TYR A 225 3.98 -1.35 12.43
N VAL A 226 3.61 -1.18 11.16
CA VAL A 226 2.32 -0.61 10.75
C VAL A 226 1.34 -1.77 10.50
N PRO A 227 0.38 -2.05 11.40
CA PRO A 227 -0.46 -3.24 11.31
C PRO A 227 -1.25 -3.31 9.99
N SER A 228 -1.71 -2.17 9.49
CA SER A 228 -2.46 -2.11 8.22
C SER A 228 -1.63 -2.50 6.99
N HIS A 229 -0.31 -2.26 6.99
CA HIS A 229 0.57 -2.71 5.91
C HIS A 229 0.72 -4.24 5.95
N LEU A 230 0.93 -4.80 7.14
CA LEU A 230 1.04 -6.24 7.33
C LEU A 230 -0.27 -6.96 6.98
N TYR A 231 -1.39 -6.42 7.45
CA TYR A 231 -2.74 -6.89 7.11
C TYR A 231 -2.94 -6.94 5.59
N HIS A 232 -2.58 -5.88 4.86
CA HIS A 232 -2.77 -5.82 3.42
C HIS A 232 -1.99 -6.92 2.69
N MET A 233 -0.71 -7.13 3.03
CA MET A 233 0.10 -8.21 2.45
C MET A 233 -0.51 -9.59 2.71
N LEU A 234 -0.91 -9.86 3.96
CA LEU A 234 -1.47 -11.15 4.35
C LEU A 234 -2.83 -11.39 3.72
N PHE A 235 -3.69 -10.36 3.66
CA PHE A 235 -5.01 -10.42 3.07
C PHE A 235 -4.94 -10.77 1.58
N GLU A 236 -4.06 -10.12 0.81
CA GLU A 236 -3.88 -10.45 -0.62
C GLU A 236 -3.31 -11.87 -0.81
N LEU A 237 -2.36 -12.30 0.02
CA LEU A 237 -1.85 -13.68 -0.03
C LEU A 237 -2.92 -14.71 0.31
N PHE A 238 -3.73 -14.47 1.35
CA PHE A 238 -4.82 -15.37 1.74
C PHE A 238 -5.86 -15.50 0.64
N LYS A 239 -6.30 -14.40 0.00
CA LYS A 239 -7.23 -14.47 -1.14
C LYS A 239 -6.68 -15.37 -2.26
N ASN A 240 -5.40 -15.22 -2.59
CA ASN A 240 -4.75 -16.04 -3.63
C ASN A 240 -4.69 -17.52 -3.22
N ALA A 241 -4.25 -17.82 -2.00
CA ALA A 241 -4.15 -19.18 -1.47
C ALA A 241 -5.52 -19.86 -1.37
N MET A 242 -6.54 -19.15 -0.90
CA MET A 242 -7.92 -19.65 -0.81
C MET A 242 -8.50 -19.96 -2.18
N ARG A 243 -8.38 -19.01 -3.13
CA ARG A 243 -8.83 -19.20 -4.51
C ARG A 243 -8.16 -20.41 -5.15
N ALA A 244 -6.82 -20.50 -5.06
CA ALA A 244 -6.06 -21.61 -5.63
C ALA A 244 -6.45 -22.96 -5.01
N THR A 245 -6.68 -22.99 -3.69
CA THR A 245 -7.09 -24.21 -2.97
C THR A 245 -8.46 -24.68 -3.43
N ILE A 246 -9.46 -23.79 -3.51
CA ILE A 246 -10.82 -24.16 -3.90
C ILE A 246 -10.89 -24.57 -5.37
N GLU A 247 -10.31 -23.78 -6.28
CA GLU A 247 -10.37 -24.05 -7.73
C GLU A 247 -9.67 -25.35 -8.15
N ASN A 248 -8.85 -25.95 -7.28
CA ASN A 248 -8.15 -27.22 -7.53
C ASN A 248 -8.68 -28.42 -6.71
N HIS A 249 -9.80 -28.27 -5.98
CA HIS A 249 -10.43 -29.37 -5.23
C HIS A 249 -11.93 -29.47 -5.55
N ASP A 250 -12.27 -30.35 -6.49
CA ASP A 250 -13.61 -30.47 -7.10
C ASP A 250 -14.73 -30.81 -6.10
N ASP A 251 -14.44 -31.53 -5.01
CA ASP A 251 -15.47 -32.08 -4.11
C ASP A 251 -15.86 -31.14 -2.94
N GLY A 252 -15.22 -29.97 -2.80
CA GLY A 252 -15.57 -28.86 -1.88
C GLY A 252 -15.68 -29.17 -0.37
N SER A 253 -15.65 -30.45 0.01
CA SER A 253 -16.01 -30.96 1.35
C SER A 253 -14.80 -31.24 2.23
N ASN A 254 -13.61 -31.43 1.65
CA ASN A 254 -12.35 -31.59 2.36
C ASN A 254 -11.27 -30.70 1.74
N LEU A 255 -11.36 -29.40 1.99
CA LEU A 255 -10.33 -28.46 1.57
C LEU A 255 -9.10 -28.58 2.50
N PRO A 256 -7.88 -28.71 1.96
CA PRO A 256 -6.68 -28.70 2.80
C PRO A 256 -6.51 -27.32 3.46
N PRO A 257 -6.13 -27.26 4.74
CA PRO A 257 -5.97 -26.00 5.44
C PRO A 257 -4.78 -25.21 4.89
N ILE A 258 -4.89 -23.88 4.95
CA ILE A 258 -3.76 -22.97 4.71
C ILE A 258 -2.91 -22.96 5.98
N GLN A 259 -1.62 -23.29 5.82
CA GLN A 259 -0.67 -23.33 6.92
C GLN A 259 0.12 -22.02 6.96
N VAL A 260 0.12 -21.34 8.10
CA VAL A 260 0.93 -20.14 8.34
C VAL A 260 1.92 -20.41 9.46
N MET A 261 3.20 -20.13 9.20
CA MET A 261 4.27 -20.16 10.18
C MET A 261 4.79 -18.74 10.38
N VAL A 262 4.71 -18.25 11.61
CA VAL A 262 5.34 -16.99 12.04
C VAL A 262 6.58 -17.35 12.84
N ALA A 263 7.75 -16.91 12.39
CA ALA A 263 9.01 -17.13 13.09
C ALA A 263 9.75 -15.81 13.28
N ILE A 264 10.29 -15.58 14.47
CA ILE A 264 11.20 -14.46 14.74
C ILE A 264 12.56 -15.02 15.14
N GLY A 265 13.61 -14.50 14.50
CA GLY A 265 15.02 -14.73 14.79
C GLY A 265 15.70 -13.45 15.26
N GLY A 266 17.03 -13.49 15.41
CA GLY A 266 17.81 -12.34 15.91
C GLY A 266 17.79 -11.10 15.00
N GLU A 267 17.50 -11.26 13.70
CA GLU A 267 17.40 -10.16 12.74
C GLU A 267 16.06 -10.17 11.99
N ASP A 268 15.57 -11.36 11.62
CA ASP A 268 14.41 -11.50 10.74
C ASP A 268 13.12 -11.86 11.47
N LEU A 269 12.02 -11.25 11.04
CA LEU A 269 10.68 -11.79 11.18
C LEU A 269 10.26 -12.43 9.85
N THR A 270 9.94 -13.72 9.87
CA THR A 270 9.48 -14.46 8.70
C THR A 270 8.03 -14.92 8.89
N ILE A 271 7.17 -14.63 7.92
CA ILE A 271 5.82 -15.19 7.83
C ILE A 271 5.73 -16.02 6.57
N LYS A 272 5.59 -17.34 6.72
CA LYS A 272 5.47 -18.27 5.61
C LYS A 272 4.04 -18.77 5.52
N MET A 273 3.37 -18.51 4.40
CA MET A 273 2.07 -19.07 4.05
C MET A 273 2.27 -20.27 3.11
N SER A 274 1.54 -21.35 3.33
CA SER A 274 1.61 -22.55 2.51
C SER A 274 0.21 -23.09 2.26
N ASP A 275 -0.16 -23.17 0.99
CA ASP A 275 -1.40 -23.77 0.53
C ASP A 275 -1.14 -25.08 -0.23
N ARG A 276 -2.22 -25.77 -0.61
CA ARG A 276 -2.16 -26.95 -1.49
C ARG A 276 -2.98 -26.72 -2.76
N GLY A 277 -3.03 -25.50 -3.28
CA GLY A 277 -3.80 -25.09 -4.45
C GLY A 277 -3.18 -25.45 -5.81
N GLY A 278 -2.48 -26.57 -5.93
CA GLY A 278 -1.93 -27.06 -7.20
C GLY A 278 -0.62 -26.39 -7.68
N GLY A 279 -0.25 -25.24 -7.09
CA GLY A 279 1.01 -24.54 -7.37
C GLY A 279 1.07 -23.85 -8.73
N VAL A 280 2.23 -23.27 -9.05
CA VAL A 280 2.48 -22.52 -10.29
C VAL A 280 3.76 -23.03 -10.96
N PRO A 281 3.76 -23.31 -12.29
CA PRO A 281 4.96 -23.69 -13.00
C PRO A 281 6.06 -22.62 -12.84
N PHE A 282 7.30 -23.06 -12.57
CA PHE A 282 8.44 -22.17 -12.30
C PHE A 282 8.58 -21.02 -13.31
N ARG A 283 8.42 -21.30 -14.61
CA ARG A 283 8.47 -20.32 -15.70
C ARG A 283 7.45 -19.17 -15.62
N LYS A 284 6.44 -19.27 -14.76
CA LYS A 284 5.39 -18.25 -14.58
C LYS A 284 5.55 -17.46 -13.28
N ILE A 285 6.47 -17.83 -12.39
CA ILE A 285 6.62 -17.20 -11.07
C ILE A 285 6.96 -15.72 -11.19
N GLU A 286 7.92 -15.35 -12.05
CA GLU A 286 8.27 -13.94 -12.27
C GLU A 286 7.09 -13.12 -12.83
N ASN A 287 6.22 -13.74 -13.62
CA ASN A 287 5.06 -13.06 -14.19
C ASN A 287 4.01 -12.72 -13.13
N LEU A 288 3.96 -13.42 -11.99
CA LEU A 288 2.99 -13.14 -10.92
C LEU A 288 3.18 -11.75 -10.31
N PHE A 289 4.40 -11.21 -10.39
CA PHE A 289 4.76 -9.86 -9.94
C PHE A 289 4.73 -8.82 -11.07
N SER A 290 4.27 -9.20 -12.27
CA SER A 290 4.14 -8.24 -13.37
C SER A 290 2.77 -7.58 -13.39
N TYR A 291 2.74 -6.25 -13.32
CA TYR A 291 1.48 -5.47 -13.39
C TYR A 291 0.71 -5.65 -14.71
N MET A 292 1.39 -6.13 -15.77
CA MET A 292 0.78 -6.37 -17.08
C MET A 292 0.27 -7.81 -17.26
N TYR A 293 0.47 -8.65 -16.24
CA TYR A 293 0.06 -10.05 -16.18
C TYR A 293 -1.03 -10.24 -15.12
N SER A 294 -2.12 -10.90 -15.50
CA SER A 294 -3.17 -11.30 -14.55
C SER A 294 -3.79 -12.61 -15.03
N THR A 295 -4.17 -13.45 -14.07
CA THR A 295 -4.89 -14.71 -14.28
C THR A 295 -6.41 -14.56 -14.07
N ALA A 296 -6.87 -13.35 -13.76
CA ALA A 296 -8.27 -13.05 -13.48
C ALA A 296 -8.92 -12.23 -14.60
N PRO A 297 -10.24 -12.38 -14.82
CA PRO A 297 -10.99 -11.50 -15.72
C PRO A 297 -10.95 -10.05 -15.22
N LYS A 298 -11.11 -9.10 -16.15
CA LYS A 298 -11.06 -7.66 -15.82
C LYS A 298 -12.21 -7.31 -14.87
N PRO A 299 -11.94 -6.73 -13.69
CA PRO A 299 -13.01 -6.24 -12.81
C PRO A 299 -13.72 -5.06 -13.45
N GLN A 300 -15.04 -4.94 -13.24
CA GLN A 300 -15.83 -3.78 -13.68
C GLN A 300 -15.65 -2.63 -12.67
N MET A 301 -15.34 -1.42 -13.15
CA MET A 301 -15.08 -0.26 -12.28
C MET A 301 -16.33 0.29 -11.56
N ASP A 302 -17.53 -0.06 -12.03
CA ASP A 302 -18.79 0.47 -11.49
C ASP A 302 -19.23 -0.21 -10.18
N ASP A 303 -18.69 -1.38 -9.85
CA ASP A 303 -19.06 -2.11 -8.62
C ASP A 303 -18.18 -1.70 -7.43
N LYS A 304 -18.33 -0.44 -6.99
CA LYS A 304 -17.58 0.11 -5.84
C LYS A 304 -17.95 -0.53 -4.49
N HIS A 305 -18.97 -1.39 -4.46
CA HIS A 305 -19.54 -1.92 -3.23
C HIS A 305 -18.98 -3.28 -2.79
N ARG A 306 -18.15 -3.94 -3.62
CA ARG A 306 -17.56 -5.24 -3.27
C ARG A 306 -16.09 -5.34 -3.69
N ALA A 307 -15.21 -5.63 -2.73
CA ALA A 307 -13.84 -6.01 -3.04
C ALA A 307 -13.86 -7.37 -3.75
N PRO A 308 -13.39 -7.48 -5.01
CA PRO A 308 -13.38 -8.76 -5.70
C PRO A 308 -12.31 -9.68 -5.11
N LEU A 309 -12.59 -10.98 -5.07
CA LEU A 309 -11.61 -11.97 -4.65
C LEU A 309 -10.37 -11.97 -5.57
N ALA A 310 -10.57 -11.71 -6.86
CA ALA A 310 -9.52 -11.47 -7.83
C ALA A 310 -9.75 -10.14 -8.55
N GLY A 311 -8.82 -9.18 -8.39
CA GLY A 311 -8.90 -7.83 -8.95
C GLY A 311 -8.04 -7.63 -10.20
N PHE A 312 -7.46 -6.44 -10.34
CA PHE A 312 -6.65 -6.02 -11.49
C PHE A 312 -5.33 -6.79 -11.69
N GLY A 313 -4.93 -7.67 -10.76
CA GLY A 313 -3.61 -8.32 -10.77
C GLY A 313 -2.51 -7.50 -10.07
N TYR A 314 -2.89 -6.56 -9.20
CA TYR A 314 -2.00 -5.65 -8.47
C TYR A 314 -1.92 -6.00 -6.96
N GLY A 315 -2.27 -7.24 -6.59
CA GLY A 315 -2.28 -7.67 -5.19
C GLY A 315 -0.97 -8.33 -4.73
N LEU A 316 -0.21 -8.92 -5.66
CA LEU A 316 1.09 -9.53 -5.38
C LEU A 316 2.28 -8.55 -5.54
N PRO A 317 2.35 -7.74 -6.62
CA PRO A 317 3.33 -6.66 -6.72
C PRO A 317 2.87 -5.43 -5.91
#